data_AF-A0A2V7KA52-F1
#
_entry.id   AF-A0A2V7KA52-F1
#
_cell.length_a   1.000
_cell.length_b   1.000
_cell.length_c   1.000
_cell.angle_alpha   90.00
_cell.angle_beta   90.00
_cell.angle_gamma   90.00
#
_symmetry.space_group_name_H-M   'P 1'
#
loop_
_entity.id
_entity.type
_entity.pdbx_description
1 polymer ?
#
loop_
_entity_poly.entity_id
_entity_poly.type
_entity_poly.pdbx_seq_one_letter_code
_entity_poly.pdbx_strand_id
1 'polypeptide(L)'
;AELGSTLPPGVGLATVQDNSTWIRNSVDDVQKTLLEGAALTVLIVFLFLNSWRSTVITGLTLPVSVIASFLAIYAFGFTINIMTLMALSLAI
;
A
#
# COMPACT_ATOMS: atom_id res chain seq x y z
N ALA A 1 -18.39 -2.70 17.19
CA ALA A 1 -18.01 -3.48 18.38
C ALA A 1 -19.21 -3.59 19.33
N GLU A 2 -20.31 -4.19 18.87
CA GLU A 2 -21.63 -4.04 19.53
C GLU A 2 -22.37 -5.36 19.81
N LEU A 3 -21.71 -6.53 19.70
CA LEU A 3 -22.38 -7.83 19.91
C LEU A 3 -22.05 -8.50 21.25
N GLY A 4 -21.18 -7.91 22.07
CA GLY A 4 -20.77 -8.48 23.36
C GLY A 4 -21.87 -8.46 24.44
N SER A 5 -22.84 -7.54 24.33
CA SER A 5 -23.81 -7.25 25.38
C SER A 5 -25.08 -8.11 25.36
N THR A 6 -25.28 -8.95 24.34
CA THR A 6 -26.48 -9.80 24.18
C THR A 6 -26.17 -11.29 24.38
N LEU A 7 -24.93 -11.64 24.75
CA LEU A 7 -24.50 -13.03 24.88
C LEU A 7 -24.88 -13.61 26.25
N PRO A 8 -25.48 -14.82 26.30
CA PRO A 8 -25.78 -15.52 27.55
C PRO A 8 -24.50 -15.79 28.36
N PRO A 9 -24.59 -15.87 29.71
CA PRO A 9 -23.46 -16.21 30.56
C PRO A 9 -22.90 -17.58 30.16
N GLY A 10 -21.66 -17.60 29.65
CA GLY A 10 -20.97 -18.81 29.20
C GLY A 10 -20.60 -18.86 27.71
N VAL A 11 -21.06 -17.90 26.88
CA VAL A 11 -20.73 -17.85 25.45
C VAL A 11 -19.73 -16.72 25.18
N GLY A 12 -18.47 -17.07 24.91
CA GLY A 12 -17.44 -16.14 24.46
C GLY A 12 -17.37 -16.06 22.94
N LEU A 13 -17.43 -14.85 22.37
CA LEU A 13 -17.08 -14.64 20.97
C LEU A 13 -15.56 -14.65 20.82
N ALA A 14 -15.01 -15.74 20.28
CA ALA A 14 -13.63 -15.81 19.84
C ALA A 14 -13.56 -15.50 18.34
N THR A 15 -12.73 -14.54 17.94
CA THR A 15 -12.42 -14.29 16.53
C THR A 15 -11.60 -15.47 16.00
N VAL A 16 -12.26 -16.41 15.32
CA VAL A 16 -11.60 -17.62 14.77
C VAL A 16 -10.75 -17.28 13.54
N GLN A 17 -11.14 -16.26 12.76
CA GLN A 17 -10.42 -15.83 11.57
C GLN A 17 -10.61 -14.33 11.32
N ASP A 18 -9.52 -13.58 11.41
CA ASP A 18 -9.51 -12.14 11.15
C ASP A 18 -8.65 -11.82 9.92
N ASN A 19 -9.30 -11.81 8.74
CA ASN A 19 -8.64 -11.47 7.49
C ASN A 19 -8.20 -9.99 7.45
N SER A 20 -8.74 -9.12 8.32
CA SER A 20 -8.35 -7.71 8.36
C SER A 20 -6.93 -7.51 8.90
N THR A 21 -6.48 -8.40 9.80
CA THR A 21 -5.10 -8.41 10.31
C THR A 21 -4.11 -8.71 9.18
N TRP A 22 -4.41 -9.71 8.35
CA TRP A 22 -3.54 -10.07 7.21
C TRP A 22 -3.51 -8.98 6.13
N ILE A 23 -4.66 -8.35 5.84
CA ILE A 23 -4.74 -7.21 4.91
C ILE A 23 -3.92 -6.02 5.44
N ARG A 24 -4.04 -5.68 6.73
CA ARG A 24 -3.26 -4.60 7.34
C ARG A 24 -1.76 -4.84 7.27
N ASN A 25 -1.32 -6.04 7.63
CA ASN A 25 0.09 -6.40 7.53
C ASN A 25 0.60 -6.30 6.08
N SER A 26 -0.20 -6.76 5.11
CA SER A 26 0.16 -6.67 3.68
C SER A 26 0.26 -5.22 3.19
N VAL A 27 -0.61 -4.33 3.66
CA VAL A 27 -0.53 -2.89 3.35
C VAL A 27 0.71 -2.27 3.98
N ASP A 28 1.00 -2.58 5.25
CA ASP A 28 2.18 -2.07 5.95
C ASP A 28 3.48 -2.53 5.29
N ASP A 29 3.54 -3.80 4.84
CA ASP A 29 4.70 -4.33 4.12
C ASP A 29 4.89 -3.64 2.77
N VAL A 30 3.82 -3.43 2.01
CA VAL A 30 3.91 -2.70 0.73
C VAL A 30 4.29 -1.24 0.95
N GLN A 31 3.82 -0.58 2.01
CA GLN A 31 4.26 0.76 2.36
C GLN A 31 5.76 0.85 2.65
N LYS A 32 6.33 -0.14 3.35
CA LYS A 32 7.78 -0.19 3.58
C LYS A 32 8.55 -0.37 2.27
N THR A 33 8.16 -1.34 1.45
CA THR A 33 8.83 -1.59 0.16
C THR A 33 8.74 -0.39 -0.78
N LEU A 34 7.58 0.30 -0.80
CA LEU A 34 7.39 1.54 -1.54
C LEU A 34 8.38 2.61 -1.11
N LEU A 35 8.56 2.80 0.20
CA LEU A 35 9.47 3.82 0.73
C LEU A 35 10.92 3.49 0.41
N GLU A 36 11.33 2.23 0.58
CA GLU A 36 12.67 1.74 0.27
C GLU A 36 12.96 1.87 -1.23
N GLY A 37 12.05 1.39 -2.09
CA GLY A 37 12.18 1.47 -3.55
C GLY A 37 12.16 2.91 -4.07
N ALA A 38 11.31 3.78 -3.50
CA ALA A 38 11.30 5.20 -3.84
C ALA A 38 12.62 5.88 -3.50
N ALA A 39 13.17 5.61 -2.31
CA ALA A 39 14.46 6.16 -1.91
C ALA A 39 15.60 5.69 -2.82
N LEU A 40 15.64 4.40 -3.14
CA LEU A 40 16.63 3.81 -4.06
C LEU A 40 16.51 4.39 -5.48
N THR A 41 15.28 4.55 -5.98
CA THR A 41 15.01 5.14 -7.29
C THR A 41 15.49 6.58 -7.35
N VAL A 42 15.15 7.41 -6.36
CA VAL A 42 15.63 8.80 -6.28
C VAL A 42 17.15 8.85 -6.22
N LEU A 43 17.78 7.95 -5.47
CA LEU A 43 19.24 7.89 -5.33
C LEU A 43 19.93 7.51 -6.65
N ILE A 44 19.43 6.50 -7.37
CA ILE A 44 19.96 6.10 -8.68
C ILE A 44 19.79 7.24 -9.70
N VAL A 45 18.60 7.85 -9.74
CA VAL A 45 18.32 8.98 -10.65
C VAL A 45 19.24 10.15 -10.34
N PHE A 46 19.44 10.49 -9.07
CA PHE A 46 20.37 11.54 -8.65
C PHE A 46 21.82 11.24 -9.06
N LEU A 47 22.28 9.99 -8.87
CA LEU A 47 23.64 9.58 -9.22
C LEU A 47 23.91 9.68 -10.74
N PHE A 48 22.94 9.29 -11.56
CA PHE A 48 23.09 9.32 -13.02
C PHE A 48 22.93 10.72 -13.62
N LEU A 49 21.95 11.50 -13.15
CA LEU A 49 21.62 12.79 -13.76
C LEU A 49 22.41 13.96 -13.15
N ASN A 50 22.98 13.81 -11.94
CA ASN A 50 23.72 14.83 -11.19
C ASN A 50 23.08 16.24 -11.24
N SER A 51 21.75 16.28 -11.33
CA SER A 51 20.97 17.49 -11.53
C SER A 51 19.72 17.45 -10.66
N TRP A 52 19.72 18.32 -9.64
CA TRP A 52 18.64 18.48 -8.67
C TRP A 52 17.26 18.61 -9.33
N ARG A 53 17.16 19.34 -10.45
CA ARG A 53 15.90 19.56 -11.16
C ARG A 53 15.31 18.25 -11.71
N SER A 54 16.12 17.40 -12.32
CA SER A 54 15.66 16.12 -12.86
C SER A 54 15.28 15.14 -11.74
N THR A 55 16.05 15.11 -10.65
CA THR A 55 15.73 14.28 -9.48
C THR A 55 14.39 14.66 -8.85
N VAL A 56 14.08 15.96 -8.72
CA VAL A 56 12.78 16.42 -8.20
C VAL A 56 11.63 16.03 -9.12
N ILE A 57 11.81 16.13 -10.44
CA ILE A 57 10.79 15.70 -11.42
C ILE A 57 10.50 14.21 -11.25
N THR A 58 11.52 13.35 -11.23
CA THR A 58 11.33 11.90 -11.07
C THR A 58 10.77 11.54 -9.70
N GLY A 59 11.22 12.20 -8.64
CA GLY A 59 10.69 12.00 -7.28
C GLY A 59 9.21 12.35 -7.16
N LEU A 60 8.73 13.35 -7.90
CA LEU A 60 7.31 13.74 -7.93
C LEU A 60 6.47 12.83 -8.85
N THR A 61 7.09 12.19 -9.84
CA THR A 61 6.41 11.19 -10.69
C THR A 61 5.96 9.97 -9.89
N LEU A 62 6.71 9.54 -8.87
CA LEU A 62 6.35 8.39 -8.02
C LEU A 62 4.99 8.54 -7.30
N PRO A 63 4.73 9.59 -6.50
CA PRO A 63 3.42 9.75 -5.86
C PRO A 63 2.30 9.96 -6.89
N VAL A 64 2.59 10.66 -8.00
CA VAL A 64 1.61 10.86 -9.08
C VAL A 64 1.23 9.54 -9.75
N SER A 65 2.19 8.64 -9.99
CA SER A 65 1.91 7.33 -10.60
C SER A 65 1.10 6.41 -9.69
N VAL A 66 1.36 6.44 -8.38
CA VAL A 66 0.58 5.70 -7.37
C VAL A 66 -0.87 6.20 -7.33
N ILE A 67 -1.07 7.53 -7.28
CA ILE A 67 -2.42 8.13 -7.32
C ILE A 67 -3.13 7.79 -8.62
N ALA A 68 -2.44 7.88 -9.76
CA ALA A 68 -2.99 7.53 -11.07
C ALA A 68 -3.40 6.04 -11.14
N SER A 69 -2.60 5.16 -10.55
CA SER A 69 -2.89 3.71 -10.49
C SER A 69 -4.15 3.44 -9.67
N PHE A 70 -4.31 4.08 -8.51
CA PHE A 70 -5.54 3.95 -7.71
C PHE A 70 -6.77 4.54 -8.42
N LEU A 71 -6.60 5.66 -9.13
CA LEU A 71 -7.68 6.25 -9.93
C LEU A 71 -8.12 5.29 -11.04
N ALA A 72 -7.18 4.63 -11.72
CA ALA A 72 -7.49 3.61 -12.72
C ALA A 72 -8.22 2.42 -12.10
N ILE A 73 -7.72 1.88 -10.98
CA ILE A 73 -8.38 0.79 -10.24
C ILE A 73 -9.83 1.16 -9.90
N TYR A 74 -10.06 2.37 -9.39
CA TYR A 74 -11.39 2.87 -9.07
C TYR A 74 -12.28 3.02 -10.32
N ALA A 75 -11.74 3.59 -11.40
CA ALA A 75 -12.47 3.81 -12.65
C ALA A 75 -12.94 2.50 -13.32
N PHE A 76 -12.14 1.44 -13.21
CA PHE A 76 -12.50 0.11 -13.71
C PHE A 76 -13.32 -0.72 -12.71
N GLY A 77 -13.61 -0.20 -11.52
CA GLY A 77 -14.36 -0.91 -10.48
C GLY A 77 -13.59 -2.05 -9.80
N PHE A 78 -12.26 -2.04 -9.88
CA PHE A 78 -11.41 -3.01 -9.19
C PHE A 78 -11.29 -2.67 -7.70
N THR A 79 -11.04 -3.69 -6.89
CA THR A 79 -10.84 -3.56 -5.44
C THR A 79 -9.36 -3.58 -5.08
N ILE A 80 -9.00 -2.89 -4.00
CA ILE A 80 -7.67 -3.02 -3.40
C ILE A 80 -7.60 -4.38 -2.71
N ASN A 81 -6.71 -5.24 -3.22
CA ASN A 81 -6.43 -6.56 -2.70
C ASN A 81 -4.94 -6.87 -2.76
N ILE A 82 -4.54 -8.01 -2.22
CA ILE A 82 -3.13 -8.42 -2.17
C ILE A 82 -2.44 -8.41 -3.54
N MET A 83 -3.12 -8.83 -4.62
CA MET A 83 -2.52 -8.83 -5.96
C MET A 83 -2.26 -7.41 -6.46
N THR A 84 -3.20 -6.48 -6.23
CA THR A 84 -2.99 -5.07 -6.58
C THR A 84 -1.91 -4.42 -5.74
N LEU A 85 -1.77 -4.81 -4.47
CA LEU A 85 -0.72 -4.33 -3.58
C LEU A 85 0.66 -4.88 -4.02
N MET A 86 0.75 -6.14 -4.42
CA MET A 86 1.98 -6.72 -4.98
C MET A 86 2.37 -6.07 -6.31
N ALA A 87 1.40 -5.79 -7.19
CA ALA A 87 1.66 -5.05 -8.43
C ALA A 87 2.18 -3.64 -8.15
N LEU A 88 1.62 -2.96 -7.14
CA LEU A 88 2.10 -1.67 -6.69
C LEU A 88 3.55 -1.78 -6.20
N SER A 89 3.87 -2.79 -5.40
CA SER A 89 5.24 -3.04 -4.92
C SER A 89 6.26 -3.33 -6.04
N LEU A 90 5.84 -3.86 -7.19
CA LEU A 90 6.72 -4.12 -8.33
C LEU A 90 6.91 -2.89 -9.23
N ALA A 91 5.92 -2.00 -9.26
CA ALA A 91 5.94 -0.81 -10.10
C ALA A 91 6.90 0.28 -9.61
N ILE A 92 7.30 0.20 -8.33
CA ILE A 92 8.31 1.05 -7.68
C ILE A 92 9.62 0.26 -7.61
#